data_AF-A0A366WG42-F1
#
_entry.id   AF-A0A366WG42-F1
#
_cell.length_a   1.000
_cell.length_b   1.000
_cell.length_c   1.000
_cell.angle_alpha   90.00
_cell.angle_beta   90.00
_cell.angle_gamma   90.00
#
_symmetry.space_group_name_H-M   'P 1'
#
loop_
_entity.id
_entity.type
_entity.pdbx_description
1 polymer ?
#
loop_
_entity_poly.entity_id
_entity_poly.type
_entity_poly.pdbx_seq_one_letter_code
_entity_poly.pdbx_strand_id
1 'polypeptide(L)'
;MGWTLTQEDLDHMPAQQQRVRCFALARHLMELPDPPADWPRCKAELETGLSLAAEAGFTSLPATTLFLEALHYVPDALKHPVVKGYMDSGALEQFRAERILEWAKERKQHKESVDELQ
;
A
#
# COMPACT_ATOMS: atom_id res chain seq x y z
N MET A 1 -20.44 -38.75 1.91
CA MET A 1 -19.34 -38.39 2.82
C MET A 1 -19.14 -36.89 2.72
N GLY A 2 -19.34 -36.15 3.81
CA GLY A 2 -19.05 -34.71 3.84
C GLY A 2 -17.56 -34.53 4.09
N TRP A 3 -16.92 -33.70 3.28
CA TRP A 3 -15.57 -33.23 3.56
C TRP A 3 -15.67 -32.21 4.70
N THR A 4 -15.04 -32.49 5.83
CA THR A 4 -14.99 -31.59 6.98
C THR A 4 -13.60 -30.96 7.04
N LEU A 5 -13.52 -29.64 7.18
CA LEU A 5 -12.26 -28.95 7.44
C LEU A 5 -11.65 -29.48 8.74
N THR A 6 -10.37 -29.84 8.70
CA THR A 6 -9.62 -30.25 9.89
C THR A 6 -9.14 -29.02 10.68
N GLN A 7 -8.78 -29.22 11.95
CA GLN A 7 -8.18 -28.14 12.75
C GLN A 7 -6.86 -27.67 12.12
N GLU A 8 -6.07 -28.58 11.55
CA GLU A 8 -4.85 -28.25 10.80
C GLU A 8 -5.15 -27.32 9.62
N ASP A 9 -6.23 -27.59 8.86
CA ASP A 9 -6.66 -26.70 7.78
C ASP A 9 -6.99 -25.30 8.30
N LEU A 10 -7.71 -25.20 9.43
CA LEU A 10 -8.08 -23.93 10.07
C LEU A 10 -6.85 -23.17 10.57
N ASP A 11 -5.86 -23.86 11.15
CA ASP A 11 -4.64 -23.28 11.67
C ASP A 11 -3.76 -22.69 10.55
N HIS A 12 -3.83 -23.26 9.34
CA HIS A 12 -3.14 -22.75 8.16
C HIS A 12 -3.84 -21.58 7.46
N MET A 13 -5.14 -21.37 7.67
CA MET A 13 -5.92 -20.33 6.97
C MET A 13 -5.34 -18.92 7.14
N PRO A 14 -4.94 -18.45 8.34
CA PRO A 14 -4.39 -17.09 8.49
C PRO A 14 -3.14 -16.85 7.64
N ALA A 15 -2.22 -17.82 7.61
CA ALA A 15 -1.00 -17.73 6.82
C ALA A 15 -1.29 -17.74 5.31
N GLN A 16 -2.25 -18.55 4.87
CA GLN A 16 -2.69 -18.56 3.47
C GLN A 16 -3.36 -17.24 3.08
N GLN A 17 -4.25 -16.70 3.92
CA GLN A 17 -4.89 -15.41 3.69
C GLN A 17 -3.86 -14.28 3.61
N GLN A 18 -2.86 -14.28 4.50
CA GLN A 18 -1.80 -13.28 4.46
C GLN A 18 -0.98 -13.38 3.18
N ARG A 19 -0.63 -14.60 2.73
CA ARG A 19 0.06 -14.81 1.45
C ARG A 19 -0.75 -14.28 0.27
N VAL A 20 -2.04 -14.58 0.21
CA VAL A 20 -2.92 -14.08 -0.86
C VAL A 20 -2.97 -12.55 -0.86
N ARG A 21 -3.08 -11.92 0.31
CA ARG A 21 -3.03 -10.45 0.44
C ARG A 21 -1.71 -9.88 -0.07
N CYS A 22 -0.58 -10.46 0.33
CA CYS A 22 0.73 -10.01 -0.15
C CYS A 22 0.86 -10.12 -1.68
N PHE A 23 0.37 -11.21 -2.30
CA PHE A 23 0.41 -11.34 -3.75
C PHE A 23 -0.54 -10.38 -4.46
N ALA A 24 -1.71 -10.07 -3.88
CA ALA A 24 -2.61 -9.06 -4.42
C ALA A 24 -1.96 -7.66 -4.41
N LEU A 25 -1.28 -7.30 -3.32
CA LEU A 25 -0.55 -6.04 -3.20
C LEU A 25 0.65 -5.99 -4.16
N ALA A 26 1.41 -7.08 -4.28
CA ALA A 26 2.51 -7.18 -5.23
C ALA A 26 2.03 -6.97 -6.66
N ARG A 27 0.95 -7.65 -7.04
CA ARG A 27 0.34 -7.48 -8.35
C ARG A 27 -0.06 -6.04 -8.61
N HIS A 28 -0.68 -5.38 -7.63
CA HIS A 28 -1.05 -3.97 -7.73
C HIS A 28 0.18 -3.09 -8.04
N LEU A 29 1.28 -3.23 -7.29
CA LEU A 29 2.50 -2.46 -7.54
C LEU A 29 3.09 -2.68 -8.94
N MET A 30 3.00 -3.90 -9.47
CA MET A 30 3.47 -4.21 -10.82
C MET A 30 2.59 -3.62 -11.93
N GLU A 31 1.35 -3.23 -11.62
CA GLU A 31 0.40 -2.60 -12.53
C GLU A 31 0.49 -1.05 -12.50
N LEU A 32 1.26 -0.48 -11.57
CA LEU A 32 1.48 0.96 -11.47
C LEU A 32 2.47 1.50 -12.53
N PRO A 33 2.42 2.81 -12.84
CA PRO A 33 3.46 3.45 -13.65
C PRO A 33 4.84 3.33 -12.97
N ASP A 34 5.88 3.04 -13.75
CA ASP A 34 7.25 2.81 -13.25
C ASP A 34 7.32 1.67 -12.21
N PRO A 35 6.86 0.45 -12.54
CA PRO A 35 6.78 -0.64 -11.58
C PRO A 35 8.19 -1.06 -11.10
N PRO A 36 8.29 -1.73 -9.93
CA PRO A 36 9.57 -2.26 -9.46
C PRO A 36 10.23 -3.16 -10.51
N ALA A 37 11.52 -2.93 -10.76
CA ALA A 37 12.24 -3.58 -11.87
C ALA A 37 12.35 -5.11 -11.75
N ASP A 38 12.31 -5.62 -10.52
CA ASP A 38 12.42 -7.04 -10.23
C ASP A 38 11.68 -7.41 -8.92
N TRP A 39 11.55 -8.73 -8.70
CA TRP A 39 10.91 -9.24 -7.50
C TRP A 39 11.61 -8.81 -6.19
N PRO A 40 12.95 -8.84 -6.06
CA PRO A 40 13.62 -8.33 -4.87
C PRO A 40 13.24 -6.89 -4.50
N ARG A 41 13.16 -5.98 -5.48
CA ARG A 41 12.73 -4.60 -5.25
C ARG A 41 11.26 -4.51 -4.86
N CYS A 42 10.37 -5.19 -5.60
CA CYS A 42 8.94 -5.26 -5.26
C CYS A 42 8.73 -5.74 -3.82
N LYS A 43 9.44 -6.80 -3.44
CA LYS A 43 9.38 -7.36 -2.08
C LYS A 43 9.86 -6.35 -1.03
N ALA A 44 10.97 -5.66 -1.26
CA ALA A 44 11.51 -4.66 -0.34
C ALA A 44 10.54 -3.47 -0.15
N GLU A 45 9.93 -3.01 -1.24
CA GLU A 45 8.90 -1.96 -1.20
C GLU A 45 7.65 -2.42 -0.45
N LEU A 46 7.17 -3.64 -0.70
CA LEU A 46 6.05 -4.21 0.04
C LEU A 46 6.35 -4.35 1.53
N GLU A 47 7.49 -4.92 1.92
CA GLU A 47 7.85 -5.11 3.32
C GLU A 47 7.95 -3.77 4.06
N THR A 48 8.62 -2.79 3.43
CA THR A 48 8.74 -1.43 3.98
C THR A 48 7.38 -0.77 4.11
N GLY A 49 6.59 -0.77 3.03
CA GLY A 49 5.30 -0.11 2.99
C GLY A 49 4.26 -0.78 3.89
N LEU A 50 4.31 -2.10 4.08
CA LEU A 50 3.46 -2.83 5.03
C LEU A 50 3.82 -2.49 6.49
N SER A 51 5.11 -2.34 6.80
CA SER A 51 5.53 -1.87 8.14
C SER A 51 4.98 -0.47 8.40
N LEU A 52 5.16 0.44 7.45
CA LEU A 52 4.67 1.82 7.55
C LEU A 52 3.14 1.89 7.62
N ALA A 53 2.44 1.05 6.86
CA ALA A 53 0.99 0.96 6.90
C ALA A 53 0.51 0.52 8.28
N ALA A 54 1.15 -0.48 8.88
CA ALA A 54 0.83 -0.94 10.23
C ALA A 54 1.10 0.13 11.29
N GLU A 55 2.23 0.85 11.19
CA GLU A 55 2.57 1.98 12.07
C GLU A 55 1.55 3.12 11.99
N ALA A 56 1.01 3.38 10.79
CA ALA A 56 -0.04 4.38 10.56
C ALA A 56 -1.47 3.87 10.85
N GLY A 57 -1.61 2.61 11.25
CA GLY A 57 -2.88 1.98 11.59
C GLY A 57 -3.77 1.67 10.38
N PHE A 58 -3.19 1.35 9.23
CA PHE A 58 -3.91 0.80 8.08
C PHE A 58 -3.88 -0.73 8.12
N THR A 59 -5.04 -1.35 8.30
CA THR A 59 -5.16 -2.79 8.51
C THR A 59 -5.97 -3.49 7.41
N SER A 60 -6.85 -2.74 6.75
CA SER A 60 -7.69 -3.25 5.67
C SER A 60 -6.95 -3.29 4.33
N LEU A 61 -7.14 -4.37 3.56
CA LEU A 61 -6.50 -4.53 2.25
C LEU A 61 -6.72 -3.31 1.32
N PRO A 62 -7.96 -2.76 1.18
CA PRO A 62 -8.17 -1.57 0.34
C PRO A 62 -7.35 -0.35 0.78
N ALA A 63 -7.32 -0.04 2.09
CA ALA A 63 -6.58 1.10 2.60
C ALA A 63 -5.06 0.90 2.44
N THR A 64 -4.57 -0.30 2.72
CA THR A 64 -3.15 -0.66 2.51
C THR A 64 -2.76 -0.56 1.04
N THR A 65 -3.61 -1.00 0.11
CA THR A 65 -3.35 -0.86 -1.34
C THR A 65 -3.18 0.61 -1.74
N LEU A 66 -4.12 1.47 -1.34
CA LEU A 66 -4.07 2.90 -1.68
C LEU A 66 -2.85 3.59 -1.04
N PHE A 67 -2.52 3.23 0.20
CA PHE A 67 -1.36 3.75 0.90
C PHE A 67 -0.04 3.35 0.22
N LEU A 68 0.09 2.08 -0.17
CA LEU A 68 1.26 1.59 -0.91
C LEU A 68 1.41 2.28 -2.27
N GLU A 69 0.30 2.48 -2.99
CA GLU A 69 0.31 3.24 -4.24
C GLU A 69 0.77 4.70 -4.02
N ALA A 70 0.37 5.32 -2.90
CA ALA A 70 0.82 6.67 -2.59
C ALA A 70 2.34 6.73 -2.33
N LEU A 71 2.89 5.74 -1.61
CA LEU A 71 4.33 5.61 -1.38
C LEU A 71 5.10 5.29 -2.67
N HIS A 72 4.50 4.56 -3.60
CA HIS A 72 5.07 4.31 -4.92
C HIS A 72 5.27 5.62 -5.69
N TYR A 73 4.27 6.51 -5.67
CA TYR A 73 4.37 7.81 -6.31
C TYR A 73 5.31 8.78 -5.58
N VAL A 74 5.28 8.80 -4.26
CA VAL A 74 6.09 9.69 -3.42
C VAL A 74 6.66 8.92 -2.22
N PRO A 75 7.87 8.35 -2.32
CA PRO A 75 8.45 7.47 -1.29
C PRO A 75 8.59 8.11 0.10
N ASP A 76 8.71 9.43 0.17
CA ASP A 76 8.85 10.20 1.40
C ASP A 76 7.58 10.95 1.80
N ALA A 77 6.41 10.55 1.27
CA ALA A 77 5.11 11.16 1.56
C ALA A 77 4.86 11.41 3.05
N LEU A 78 5.23 10.46 3.90
CA LEU A 78 5.02 10.50 5.36
C LEU A 78 5.77 11.63 6.07
N LYS A 79 6.80 12.20 5.44
CA LYS A 79 7.51 13.35 5.99
C LYS A 79 6.74 14.65 5.78
N HIS A 80 5.79 14.67 4.84
CA HIS A 80 5.06 15.88 4.48
C HIS A 80 3.99 16.23 5.53
N PRO A 81 3.90 17.51 5.98
CA PRO A 81 2.96 17.91 7.03
C PRO A 81 1.48 17.62 6.71
N VAL A 82 1.08 17.75 5.45
CA VAL A 82 -0.30 17.46 5.01
C VAL A 82 -0.63 15.97 5.19
N VAL A 83 0.30 15.09 4.80
CA VAL A 83 0.14 13.63 4.94
C VAL A 83 0.09 13.24 6.41
N LYS A 84 0.93 13.85 7.25
CA LYS A 84 0.87 13.68 8.71
C LYS A 84 -0.50 14.08 9.26
N GLY A 85 -1.05 15.22 8.82
CA GLY A 85 -2.39 15.64 9.20
C GLY A 85 -3.48 14.62 8.86
N TYR A 86 -3.38 13.94 7.72
CA TYR A 86 -4.30 12.84 7.39
C TYR A 86 -4.09 11.62 8.28
N MET A 87 -2.85 11.21 8.54
CA MET A 87 -2.54 10.07 9.41
C MET A 87 -3.04 10.29 10.84
N ASP A 88 -2.84 11.48 11.39
CA ASP A 88 -3.22 11.81 12.76
C ASP A 88 -4.73 12.10 12.91
N SER A 89 -5.47 12.14 11.80
CA SER A 89 -6.92 12.33 11.83
C SER A 89 -7.64 11.10 12.37
N GLY A 90 -8.73 11.31 13.12
CA GLY A 90 -9.64 10.24 13.55
C GLY A 90 -10.55 9.70 12.44
N ALA A 91 -10.23 9.97 11.17
CA ALA A 91 -11.04 9.53 10.04
C ALA A 91 -10.85 8.04 9.73
N LEU A 92 -11.78 7.47 8.97
CA LEU A 92 -11.72 6.07 8.53
C LEU A 92 -10.43 5.79 7.76
N GLU A 93 -9.85 4.59 7.96
CA GLU A 93 -8.63 4.14 7.27
C GLU A 93 -8.68 4.40 5.77
N GLN A 94 -9.75 3.96 5.11
CA GLN A 94 -9.89 4.09 3.67
C GLN A 94 -9.89 5.56 3.23
N PHE A 95 -10.62 6.43 3.94
CA PHE A 95 -10.64 7.86 3.64
C PHE A 95 -9.26 8.49 3.80
N ARG A 96 -8.54 8.18 4.89
CA ARG A 96 -7.16 8.66 5.10
C ARG A 96 -6.25 8.22 3.95
N ALA A 97 -6.32 6.94 3.55
CA ALA A 97 -5.51 6.41 2.46
C ALA A 97 -5.84 7.06 1.09
N GLU A 98 -7.12 7.31 0.79
CA GLU A 98 -7.55 8.04 -0.41
C GLU A 98 -6.98 9.46 -0.47
N ARG A 99 -7.04 10.20 0.65
CA ARG A 99 -6.49 11.57 0.73
C ARG A 99 -4.98 11.58 0.52
N ILE A 100 -4.26 10.60 1.09
CA ILE A 100 -2.82 10.47 0.92
C ILE A 100 -2.47 10.15 -0.54
N LEU A 101 -3.23 9.26 -1.18
CA LEU A 101 -3.03 8.91 -2.59
C LEU A 101 -3.32 10.08 -3.54
N GLU A 102 -4.41 10.81 -3.31
CA GLU A 102 -4.74 12.01 -4.11
C GLU A 102 -3.62 13.03 -4.05
N TRP A 103 -3.14 13.33 -2.83
CA TRP A 103 -1.99 14.21 -2.63
C TRP A 103 -0.73 13.72 -3.38
N ALA A 104 -0.45 12.42 -3.34
CA ALA A 104 0.72 11.84 -4.01
C ALA A 104 0.63 11.95 -5.54
N LYS A 105 -0.56 11.72 -6.10
CA LYS A 105 -0.83 11.86 -7.55
C LYS A 105 -0.66 13.30 -8.02
N GLU A 106 -1.21 14.26 -7.29
CA GLU A 106 -1.04 15.69 -7.59
C GLU A 106 0.45 16.09 -7.59
N ARG A 107 1.23 15.57 -6.64
CA ARG A 107 2.67 15.84 -6.55
C ARG A 107 3.47 15.23 -7.70
N LYS A 108 3.16 14.00 -8.12
CA LYS A 108 3.82 13.38 -9.28
C LYS A 108 3.54 14.20 -10.56
N GLN A 109 2.28 14.55 -10.80
CA GLN A 109 1.88 15.36 -11.97
C GLN A 109 2.56 16.74 -11.98
N HIS A 110 2.61 17.41 -10.82
CA HIS A 110 3.30 18.69 -10.71
C HIS A 110 4.79 18.58 -11.00
N LYS A 111 5.45 17.51 -10.55
CA LYS A 111 6.88 17.30 -10.85
C LYS A 111 7.12 17.06 -12.34
N GLU A 112 6.33 16.18 -12.96
CA GLU A 112 6.42 15.87 -14.38
C GLU A 112 6.21 17.12 -15.25
N SER A 113 5.20 17.94 -14.95
CA SER A 113 4.95 19.19 -15.68
C SER A 113 6.07 20.23 -15.55
N VAL A 114 6.80 20.27 -14.43
CA VAL A 114 7.94 21.17 -14.24
C VAL A 114 9.17 20.66 -14.97
N ASP A 115 9.41 19.34 -14.96
CA ASP A 115 10.53 18.71 -15.65
C ASP A 115 10.38 18.81 -17.18
N GLU A 116 9.15 18.80 -17.73
CA GLU A 116 8.88 18.99 -19.17
C GLU A 116 9.12 20.43 -19.68
N LEU A 117 9.20 21.42 -18.78
CA LEU A 117 9.40 22.83 -19.13
C LEU A 117 10.88 23.28 -19.07
N GLN A 118 11.80 22.38 -18.72
CA GLN A 118 13.26 22.63 -18.62
C GLN A 118 14.02 22.03 -19.80
#